data_AF-A0A842W1R2-F1
#
_entry.id   AF-A0A842W1R2-F1
#
_cell.length_a   1.000
_cell.length_b   1.000
_cell.length_c   1.000
_cell.angle_alpha   90.00
_cell.angle_beta   90.00
_cell.angle_gamma   90.00
#
_symmetry.space_group_name_H-M   'P 1'
#
loop_
_entity.id
_entity.type
_entity.pdbx_description
1 polymer ?
#
loop_
_entity_poly.entity_id
_entity_poly.type
_entity_poly.pdbx_seq_one_letter_code
_entity_poly.pdbx_strand_id
1 'polypeptide(L)'
;TYASHRISSYGVDFKALNSYNESAPNNWEGKCCWYNETDFTWIFNWTWWDNEMERNLACGMNGFRVTCPLDIPNNKKLWTDENWRTGTLNYYEEVNDHLVSKGWAKYAYVYDVDEPQIHVPDGITLEEFLGHIADIFGDIKSVAPDLKIAITFQPSKVAESLYPYVDIWIPLSNQFDVGEIRSRQESGDEIWYYSCVQPNAPYANTMLYNHLYETRLLSWMVWYYNISGYLFWSSASYRHQGYGVGYNGYGDGVLLYEHYSGDLYESCRWEMILQSQEDYEYFYLLNQTRHQLQGTQYENTANSYFEEFSETLNNLIRSHNDFVRASKPYLDLRDRVGMMLNELIPILNAI
;
A
#
# COMPACT_ATOMS: atom_id res chain seq x y z
N THR A 1 -19.14 9.24 -12.62
CA THR A 1 -19.44 8.76 -11.25
C THR A 1 -18.22 8.04 -10.76
N TYR A 2 -17.37 8.72 -10.00
CA TYR A 2 -16.24 8.14 -9.28
C TYR A 2 -16.26 8.81 -7.90
N ALA A 3 -16.93 8.14 -6.98
CA ALA A 3 -16.99 8.49 -5.56
C ALA A 3 -16.93 7.18 -4.79
N SER A 4 -15.78 6.51 -4.91
CA SER A 4 -15.36 5.45 -4.00
C SER A 4 -13.92 5.79 -3.58
N HIS A 5 -13.74 6.06 -2.29
CA HIS A 5 -12.46 6.09 -1.59
C HIS A 5 -11.78 4.72 -1.55
N ARG A 6 -12.50 3.67 -1.94
CA ARG A 6 -12.05 2.28 -1.87
C ARG A 6 -11.84 1.81 -3.29
N ILE A 7 -10.62 2.02 -3.78
CA ILE A 7 -10.30 1.64 -5.14
C ILE A 7 -10.64 0.18 -5.50
N SER A 8 -10.46 -0.89 -4.72
CA SER A 8 -10.21 -2.25 -5.24
C SER A 8 -9.11 -2.15 -6.31
N SER A 9 -7.99 -2.86 -6.22
CA SER A 9 -6.97 -2.74 -7.27
C SER A 9 -7.49 -3.08 -8.69
N TYR A 10 -8.76 -3.49 -8.82
CA TYR A 10 -9.51 -3.51 -10.06
C TYR A 10 -10.83 -2.76 -9.88
N GLY A 11 -10.94 -1.55 -10.45
CA GLY A 11 -12.13 -0.70 -10.39
C GLY A 11 -13.41 -1.36 -10.92
N VAL A 12 -14.03 -2.21 -10.12
CA VAL A 12 -15.25 -2.95 -10.44
C VAL A 12 -16.35 -2.51 -9.49
N ASP A 13 -17.43 -1.95 -10.05
CA ASP A 13 -18.66 -1.72 -9.33
C ASP A 13 -19.37 -3.08 -9.10
N PHE A 14 -19.47 -3.49 -7.85
CA PHE A 14 -20.23 -4.69 -7.46
C PHE A 14 -21.71 -4.35 -7.30
N LYS A 15 -22.60 -5.30 -7.60
CA LYS A 15 -24.03 -5.17 -7.28
C LYS A 15 -24.57 -6.48 -6.72
N ALA A 16 -25.08 -6.43 -5.48
CA ALA A 16 -25.94 -7.46 -4.93
C ALA A 16 -27.12 -7.69 -5.89
N LEU A 17 -27.34 -8.94 -6.30
CA LEU A 17 -28.51 -9.30 -7.11
C LEU A 17 -29.56 -9.89 -6.17
N ASN A 18 -30.68 -9.19 -5.98
CA ASN A 18 -31.83 -9.67 -5.20
C ASN A 18 -32.55 -10.89 -5.83
N SER A 19 -32.04 -11.46 -6.93
CA SER A 19 -32.48 -12.73 -7.49
C SER A 19 -31.53 -13.13 -8.62
N TYR A 20 -30.90 -14.30 -8.46
CA TYR A 20 -30.19 -14.97 -9.52
C TYR A 20 -31.19 -15.36 -10.62
N ASN A 21 -31.09 -14.74 -11.80
CA ASN A 21 -31.83 -15.17 -12.98
C ASN A 21 -30.84 -15.93 -13.89
N GLU A 22 -30.95 -17.25 -13.92
CA GLU A 22 -30.15 -18.19 -14.74
C GLU A 22 -30.10 -17.82 -16.24
N SER A 23 -30.99 -16.93 -16.69
CA SER A 23 -31.10 -16.47 -18.07
C SER A 23 -30.32 -15.19 -18.41
N ALA A 24 -29.36 -14.76 -17.56
CA ALA A 24 -28.41 -13.69 -17.90
C ALA A 24 -27.01 -14.25 -18.27
N PRO A 25 -26.85 -14.87 -19.45
CA PRO A 25 -25.54 -15.20 -19.96
C PRO A 25 -24.82 -13.90 -20.34
N ASN A 26 -23.74 -13.57 -19.63
CA ASN A 26 -22.68 -12.67 -20.09
C ASN A 26 -23.10 -11.29 -20.63
N ASN A 27 -24.16 -10.65 -20.12
CA ASN A 27 -24.38 -9.25 -20.44
C ASN A 27 -23.67 -8.32 -19.43
N TRP A 28 -22.55 -7.78 -19.94
CA TRP A 28 -21.82 -6.58 -19.52
C TRP A 28 -20.47 -6.85 -18.86
N GLU A 29 -19.44 -6.36 -19.56
CA GLU A 29 -17.99 -6.42 -19.35
C GLU A 29 -17.49 -5.79 -18.03
N GLY A 30 -18.27 -5.79 -16.95
CA GLY A 30 -17.99 -5.01 -15.75
C GLY A 30 -18.32 -5.69 -14.42
N LYS A 31 -18.42 -7.02 -14.34
CA LYS A 31 -18.67 -7.73 -13.07
C LYS A 31 -17.82 -8.99 -12.94
N CYS A 32 -17.16 -9.15 -11.78
CA CYS A 32 -16.31 -10.30 -11.47
C CYS A 32 -16.96 -11.33 -10.52
N CYS A 33 -18.00 -10.96 -9.75
CA CYS A 33 -18.70 -11.89 -8.87
C CYS A 33 -20.14 -11.46 -8.54
N TRP A 34 -20.92 -12.38 -7.97
CA TRP A 34 -22.30 -12.21 -7.56
C TRP A 34 -22.56 -12.88 -6.21
N TYR A 35 -23.25 -12.18 -5.31
CA TYR A 35 -23.61 -12.68 -3.98
C TYR A 35 -25.05 -13.21 -3.95
N ASN A 36 -25.24 -14.38 -3.36
CA ASN A 36 -26.56 -14.95 -3.10
C ASN A 36 -26.99 -14.66 -1.66
N GLU A 37 -27.97 -13.78 -1.50
CA GLU A 37 -28.49 -13.39 -0.18
C GLU A 37 -29.31 -14.48 0.54
N THR A 38 -29.59 -15.62 -0.12
CA THR A 38 -30.39 -16.71 0.47
C THR A 38 -29.53 -17.75 1.18
N ASP A 39 -28.37 -18.09 0.62
CA ASP A 39 -27.43 -19.08 1.15
C ASP A 39 -26.05 -18.49 1.49
N PHE A 40 -25.87 -17.19 1.27
CA PHE A 40 -24.66 -16.43 1.57
C PHE A 40 -23.42 -16.90 0.80
N THR A 41 -23.63 -17.45 -0.40
CA THR A 41 -22.53 -17.90 -1.27
C THR A 41 -22.21 -16.90 -2.38
N TRP A 42 -21.01 -17.03 -2.96
CA TRP A 42 -20.58 -16.26 -4.12
C TRP A 42 -20.44 -17.11 -5.38
N ILE A 43 -20.81 -16.50 -6.50
CA ILE A 43 -20.51 -17.01 -7.84
C ILE A 43 -19.50 -16.06 -8.46
N PHE A 44 -18.42 -16.58 -9.03
CA PHE A 44 -17.35 -15.78 -9.62
C PHE A 44 -17.25 -15.97 -11.13
N ASN A 45 -16.88 -14.90 -11.83
CA ASN A 45 -16.40 -14.93 -13.20
C ASN A 45 -14.87 -14.94 -13.20
N TRP A 46 -14.30 -16.09 -12.89
CA TRP A 46 -12.86 -16.28 -12.82
C TRP A 46 -12.16 -16.00 -14.15
N THR A 47 -12.79 -16.26 -15.29
CA THR A 47 -12.21 -15.93 -16.60
C THR A 47 -11.96 -14.44 -16.76
N TRP A 48 -12.92 -13.60 -16.35
CA TRP A 48 -12.72 -12.16 -16.38
C TRP A 48 -11.64 -11.73 -15.39
N TRP A 49 -11.69 -12.23 -14.14
CA TRP A 49 -10.70 -11.86 -13.12
C TRP A 49 -9.28 -12.24 -13.56
N ASP A 50 -9.08 -13.47 -14.03
CA ASP A 50 -7.80 -13.96 -14.51
C ASP A 50 -7.26 -13.12 -15.66
N ASN A 51 -8.10 -12.74 -16.62
CA ASN A 51 -7.68 -11.91 -17.74
C ASN A 51 -7.19 -10.52 -17.28
N GLU A 52 -7.85 -9.90 -16.30
CA GLU A 52 -7.37 -8.64 -15.71
C GLU A 52 -6.06 -8.86 -14.94
N MET A 53 -6.01 -9.88 -14.09
CA MET A 53 -4.83 -10.20 -13.27
C MET A 53 -3.61 -10.48 -14.14
N GLU A 54 -3.74 -11.33 -15.16
CA GLU A 54 -2.65 -11.68 -16.07
C GLU A 54 -2.13 -10.47 -16.83
N ARG A 55 -3.00 -9.56 -17.27
CA ARG A 55 -2.58 -8.30 -17.88
C ARG A 55 -1.76 -7.43 -16.93
N ASN A 56 -2.22 -7.26 -15.70
CA ASN A 56 -1.52 -6.42 -14.73
C ASN A 56 -0.19 -7.03 -14.27
N LEU A 57 -0.16 -8.35 -14.03
CA LEU A 57 1.07 -9.08 -13.72
C LEU A 57 2.08 -8.99 -14.89
N ALA A 58 1.61 -9.09 -16.14
CA ALA A 58 2.46 -8.90 -17.32
C ALA A 58 3.02 -7.47 -17.45
N CYS A 59 2.33 -6.49 -16.88
CA CYS A 59 2.80 -5.10 -16.76
C CYS A 59 3.71 -4.87 -15.54
N GLY A 60 4.10 -5.93 -14.81
CA GLY A 60 5.04 -5.85 -13.70
C GLY A 60 4.40 -5.62 -12.33
N MET A 61 3.07 -5.62 -12.22
CA MET A 61 2.41 -5.61 -10.92
C MET A 61 2.81 -6.85 -10.12
N ASN A 62 3.18 -6.65 -8.85
CA ASN A 62 3.69 -7.68 -7.95
C ASN A 62 2.99 -7.66 -6.58
N GLY A 63 1.88 -6.94 -6.48
CA GLY A 63 1.06 -6.84 -5.28
C GLY A 63 -0.32 -6.31 -5.65
N PHE A 64 -1.38 -6.84 -5.05
CA PHE A 64 -2.74 -6.37 -5.26
C PHE A 64 -3.62 -6.63 -4.04
N ARG A 65 -4.59 -5.76 -3.83
CA ARG A 65 -5.51 -5.87 -2.71
C ARG A 65 -6.72 -6.72 -3.09
N VAL A 66 -7.23 -7.45 -2.12
CA VAL A 66 -8.51 -8.14 -2.18
C VAL A 66 -9.41 -7.56 -1.10
N THR A 67 -10.64 -7.24 -1.47
CA THR A 67 -11.65 -6.67 -0.56
C THR A 67 -12.96 -7.38 -0.83
N CYS A 68 -13.61 -7.89 0.21
CA CYS A 68 -14.95 -8.45 0.09
C CYS A 68 -15.94 -7.36 -0.35
N PRO A 69 -16.76 -7.57 -1.40
CA PRO A 69 -17.66 -6.54 -1.90
C PRO A 69 -18.83 -6.20 -0.98
N LEU A 70 -19.11 -7.03 0.02
CA LEU A 70 -20.04 -6.67 1.09
C LEU A 70 -19.51 -5.52 1.96
N ASP A 71 -18.22 -5.20 1.79
CA ASP A 71 -17.48 -4.24 2.57
C ASP A 71 -17.49 -4.64 4.06
N ILE A 72 -16.77 -3.89 4.89
CA ILE A 72 -17.10 -3.84 6.32
C ILE A 72 -18.12 -2.71 6.47
N PRO A 73 -19.41 -3.01 6.77
CA PRO A 73 -20.40 -1.98 7.00
C PRO A 73 -19.90 -0.88 7.97
N ASN A 74 -20.32 0.36 7.76
CA ASN A 74 -19.91 1.49 8.62
C ASN A 74 -20.82 1.66 9.86
N ASN A 75 -21.65 0.67 10.21
CA ASN A 75 -22.73 0.83 11.18
C ASN A 75 -22.70 -0.16 12.36
N LYS A 76 -23.36 0.24 13.45
CA LYS A 76 -23.34 -0.36 14.80
C LYS A 76 -23.81 -1.83 14.94
N LYS A 77 -24.08 -2.58 13.85
CA LYS A 77 -24.75 -3.90 13.90
C LYS A 77 -23.90 -5.10 13.42
N LEU A 78 -22.63 -4.89 13.12
CA LEU A 78 -21.76 -5.79 12.36
C LEU A 78 -21.32 -7.09 13.00
N TRP A 79 -20.96 -7.07 14.28
CA TRP A 79 -20.33 -8.24 14.91
C TRP A 79 -21.30 -9.39 15.13
N THR A 80 -22.60 -9.11 15.00
CA THR A 80 -23.68 -10.06 15.25
C THR A 80 -24.42 -10.45 13.97
N ASP A 81 -24.11 -9.86 12.82
CA ASP A 81 -24.73 -10.27 11.56
C ASP A 81 -24.04 -11.54 11.04
N GLU A 82 -24.55 -12.69 11.50
CA GLU A 82 -24.06 -14.01 11.10
C GLU A 82 -24.16 -14.23 9.58
N ASN A 83 -25.13 -13.60 8.90
CA ASN A 83 -25.31 -13.74 7.46
C ASN A 83 -24.20 -12.98 6.71
N TRP A 84 -23.92 -11.75 7.11
CA TRP A 84 -22.78 -11.00 6.58
C TRP A 84 -21.46 -11.73 6.84
N ARG A 85 -21.24 -12.23 8.07
CA ARG A 85 -20.01 -12.97 8.43
C ARG A 85 -19.87 -14.22 7.58
N THR A 86 -20.94 -15.00 7.40
CA THR A 86 -20.95 -16.19 6.54
C THR A 86 -20.60 -15.83 5.09
N GLY A 87 -21.23 -14.79 4.54
CA GLY A 87 -20.96 -14.33 3.18
C GLY A 87 -19.53 -13.83 2.97
N THR A 88 -18.98 -13.09 3.92
CA THR A 88 -17.60 -12.60 3.88
C THR A 88 -16.59 -13.74 3.95
N LEU A 89 -16.82 -14.74 4.81
CA LEU A 89 -15.92 -15.88 4.91
C LEU A 89 -15.97 -16.78 3.68
N ASN A 90 -17.17 -17.02 3.11
CA ASN A 90 -17.27 -17.75 1.85
C ASN A 90 -16.54 -17.03 0.71
N TYR A 91 -16.61 -15.69 0.64
CA TYR A 91 -15.85 -14.92 -0.35
C TYR A 91 -14.34 -15.19 -0.22
N TYR A 92 -13.81 -15.07 0.99
CA TYR A 92 -12.37 -15.22 1.23
C TYR A 92 -11.87 -16.64 1.03
N GLU A 93 -12.66 -17.65 1.39
CA GLU A 93 -12.37 -19.06 1.11
C GLU A 93 -12.21 -19.30 -0.40
N GLU A 94 -13.21 -18.93 -1.20
CA GLU A 94 -13.20 -19.12 -2.66
C GLU A 94 -12.07 -18.34 -3.35
N VAL A 95 -11.82 -17.10 -2.92
CA VAL A 95 -10.71 -16.29 -3.43
C VAL A 95 -9.36 -16.90 -3.05
N ASN A 96 -9.18 -17.37 -1.81
CA ASN A 96 -7.95 -18.01 -1.37
C ASN A 96 -7.63 -19.22 -2.25
N ASP A 97 -8.59 -20.14 -2.37
CA ASP A 97 -8.45 -21.36 -3.15
C ASP A 97 -8.10 -21.06 -4.62
N HIS A 98 -8.78 -20.10 -5.23
CA HIS A 98 -8.49 -19.68 -6.60
C HIS A 98 -7.07 -19.12 -6.73
N LEU A 99 -6.69 -18.17 -5.86
CA LEU A 99 -5.36 -17.55 -5.90
C LEU A 99 -4.23 -18.53 -5.58
N VAL A 100 -4.44 -19.49 -4.69
CA VAL A 100 -3.50 -20.58 -4.43
C VAL A 100 -3.34 -21.45 -5.68
N SER A 101 -4.45 -21.83 -6.34
CA SER A 101 -4.41 -22.63 -7.57
C SER A 101 -3.65 -21.96 -8.72
N LYS A 102 -3.70 -20.62 -8.79
CA LYS A 102 -2.98 -19.80 -9.77
C LYS A 102 -1.54 -19.47 -9.34
N GLY A 103 -1.16 -19.75 -8.10
CA GLY A 103 0.12 -19.35 -7.51
C GLY A 103 0.24 -17.83 -7.29
N TRP A 104 -0.89 -17.14 -7.16
CA TRP A 104 -0.99 -15.69 -7.03
C TRP A 104 -1.22 -15.21 -5.58
N ALA A 105 -1.54 -16.09 -4.64
CA ALA A 105 -1.79 -15.74 -3.24
C ALA A 105 -0.64 -14.90 -2.62
N LYS A 106 0.61 -15.19 -2.99
CA LYS A 106 1.82 -14.44 -2.56
C LYS A 106 1.83 -12.95 -2.91
N TYR A 107 1.00 -12.52 -3.86
CA TYR A 107 0.86 -11.13 -4.29
C TYR A 107 -0.37 -10.45 -3.67
N ALA A 108 -1.25 -11.21 -3.01
CA ALA A 108 -2.53 -10.71 -2.55
C ALA A 108 -2.49 -10.33 -1.06
N TYR A 109 -3.23 -9.27 -0.73
CA TYR A 109 -3.49 -8.91 0.66
C TYR A 109 -4.92 -8.40 0.84
N VAL A 110 -5.56 -8.78 1.93
CA VAL A 110 -6.85 -8.27 2.39
C VAL A 110 -6.66 -6.85 2.90
N TYR A 111 -7.51 -5.92 2.46
CA TYR A 111 -7.50 -4.55 2.96
C TYR A 111 -8.93 -4.02 3.09
N ASP A 112 -9.59 -4.47 4.17
CA ASP A 112 -11.01 -4.16 4.44
C ASP A 112 -11.19 -3.04 5.47
N VAL A 113 -10.24 -2.88 6.40
CA VAL A 113 -10.32 -1.89 7.48
C VAL A 113 -9.39 -0.73 7.17
N ASP A 114 -9.99 0.44 6.98
CA ASP A 114 -9.28 1.71 6.75
C ASP A 114 -9.43 2.61 7.98
N GLU A 115 -8.35 3.06 8.60
CA GLU A 115 -8.32 4.01 9.72
C GLU A 115 -9.35 3.73 10.84
N PRO A 116 -9.30 2.57 11.53
CA PRO A 116 -10.32 2.20 12.51
C PRO A 116 -10.53 3.23 13.64
N GLN A 117 -9.50 4.01 13.96
CA GLN A 117 -9.53 5.05 14.99
C GLN A 117 -10.53 6.18 14.74
N ILE A 118 -10.93 6.44 13.50
CA ILE A 118 -11.94 7.45 13.17
C ILE A 118 -13.34 6.85 12.94
N HIS A 119 -13.46 5.53 13.02
CA HIS A 119 -14.69 4.77 12.76
C HIS A 119 -15.22 4.02 13.99
N VAL A 120 -14.68 4.31 15.18
CA VAL A 120 -15.12 3.71 16.44
C VAL A 120 -16.60 4.00 16.67
N PRO A 121 -17.47 2.97 16.79
CA PRO A 121 -18.88 3.14 17.07
C PRO A 121 -19.14 3.77 18.46
N ASP A 122 -20.21 4.59 18.58
CA ASP A 122 -20.61 5.12 19.89
C ASP A 122 -20.87 3.99 20.90
N GLY A 123 -20.33 4.15 22.11
CA GLY A 123 -20.59 3.25 23.23
C GLY A 123 -19.57 2.13 23.41
N ILE A 124 -18.55 2.04 22.55
CA ILE A 124 -17.39 1.17 22.75
C ILE A 124 -16.09 1.97 22.64
N THR A 125 -15.04 1.47 23.28
CA THR A 125 -13.68 2.01 23.20
C THR A 125 -12.99 1.57 21.90
N LEU A 126 -11.92 2.27 21.53
CA LEU A 126 -11.07 1.84 20.41
C LEU A 126 -10.49 0.44 20.65
N GLU A 127 -10.08 0.12 21.87
CA GLU A 127 -9.53 -1.19 22.22
C GLU A 127 -10.56 -2.32 22.01
N GLU A 128 -11.80 -2.13 22.47
CA GLU A 128 -12.90 -3.07 22.21
C GLU A 128 -13.19 -3.19 20.70
N PHE A 129 -13.17 -2.07 19.97
CA PHE A 129 -13.37 -2.07 18.53
C PHE A 129 -12.27 -2.84 17.78
N LEU A 130 -11.01 -2.67 18.16
CA LEU A 130 -9.88 -3.41 17.59
C LEU A 130 -9.92 -4.89 17.98
N GLY A 131 -10.41 -5.24 19.16
CA GLY A 131 -10.68 -6.63 19.55
C GLY A 131 -11.68 -7.30 18.61
N HIS A 132 -12.76 -6.60 18.26
CA HIS A 132 -13.72 -7.14 17.30
C HIS A 132 -13.18 -7.25 15.86
N ILE A 133 -12.35 -6.30 15.43
CA ILE A 133 -11.63 -6.40 14.15
C ILE A 133 -10.71 -7.64 14.17
N ALA A 134 -10.04 -7.90 15.30
CA ALA A 134 -9.19 -9.07 15.47
C ALA A 134 -9.99 -10.38 15.34
N ASP A 135 -11.21 -10.45 15.87
CA ASP A 135 -12.08 -11.63 15.70
C ASP A 135 -12.38 -11.91 14.22
N ILE A 136 -12.73 -10.87 13.45
CA ILE A 136 -12.99 -11.00 12.00
C ILE A 136 -11.73 -11.41 11.25
N PHE A 137 -10.58 -10.78 11.54
CA PHE A 137 -9.32 -11.13 10.90
C PHE A 137 -8.90 -12.57 11.23
N GLY A 138 -9.16 -13.03 12.46
CA GLY A 138 -8.97 -14.43 12.86
C GLY A 138 -9.83 -15.39 12.05
N ASP A 139 -11.11 -15.06 11.82
CA ASP A 139 -11.97 -15.87 10.96
C ASP A 139 -11.47 -15.89 9.51
N ILE A 140 -11.08 -14.74 8.96
CA ILE A 140 -10.54 -14.64 7.60
C ILE A 140 -9.29 -15.52 7.49
N LYS A 141 -8.36 -15.43 8.44
CA LYS A 141 -7.17 -16.30 8.48
C LYS A 141 -7.50 -17.78 8.59
N SER A 142 -8.65 -18.14 9.17
CA SER A 142 -9.07 -19.54 9.29
C SER A 142 -9.54 -20.16 7.96
N VAL A 143 -10.10 -19.35 7.06
CA VAL A 143 -10.60 -19.81 5.74
C VAL A 143 -9.69 -19.40 4.58
N ALA A 144 -8.85 -18.39 4.78
CA ALA A 144 -7.94 -17.82 3.78
C ALA A 144 -6.52 -17.61 4.36
N PRO A 145 -5.85 -18.68 4.83
CA PRO A 145 -4.57 -18.57 5.52
C PRO A 145 -3.42 -18.05 4.65
N ASP A 146 -3.53 -18.16 3.31
CA ASP A 146 -2.48 -17.76 2.37
C ASP A 146 -2.55 -16.27 2.00
N LEU A 147 -3.62 -15.56 2.40
CA LEU A 147 -3.78 -14.13 2.16
C LEU A 147 -3.18 -13.33 3.32
N LYS A 148 -2.35 -12.33 2.98
CA LYS A 148 -1.90 -11.33 3.96
C LYS A 148 -3.06 -10.42 4.36
N ILE A 149 -3.01 -9.81 5.53
CA ILE A 149 -3.96 -8.78 5.97
C ILE A 149 -3.21 -7.47 6.20
N ALA A 150 -3.69 -6.40 5.58
CA ALA A 150 -3.17 -5.05 5.70
C ALA A 150 -4.16 -4.14 6.45
N ILE A 151 -3.63 -3.16 7.19
CA ILE A 151 -4.44 -2.15 7.88
C ILE A 151 -3.76 -0.78 7.92
N THR A 152 -4.51 0.30 7.68
CA THR A 152 -4.07 1.69 7.91
C THR A 152 -4.21 2.07 9.37
N PHE A 153 -3.35 1.46 10.19
CA PHE A 153 -3.23 1.75 11.61
C PHE A 153 -1.80 1.55 12.06
N GLN A 154 -1.40 2.21 13.14
CA GLN A 154 -0.06 2.08 13.71
C GLN A 154 0.02 0.90 14.68
N PRO A 155 1.14 0.14 14.68
CA PRO A 155 1.46 -0.73 15.79
C PRO A 155 1.53 0.07 17.08
N SER A 156 0.86 -0.43 18.12
CA SER A 156 0.81 0.20 19.43
C SER A 156 0.17 -0.74 20.43
N LYS A 157 0.33 -0.44 21.73
CA LYS A 157 -0.31 -1.23 22.79
C LYS A 157 -1.83 -1.40 22.64
N VAL A 158 -2.53 -0.38 22.14
CA VAL A 158 -4.00 -0.49 21.92
C VAL A 158 -4.36 -1.44 20.77
N ALA A 159 -3.41 -1.71 19.87
CA ALA A 159 -3.55 -2.60 18.73
C ALA A 159 -3.08 -4.04 18.98
N GLU A 160 -2.70 -4.40 20.22
CA GLU A 160 -2.08 -5.69 20.54
C GLU A 160 -2.96 -6.89 20.13
N SER A 161 -4.29 -6.75 20.18
CA SER A 161 -5.23 -7.78 19.73
C SER A 161 -5.10 -8.14 18.25
N LEU A 162 -4.63 -7.21 17.41
CA LEU A 162 -4.47 -7.40 15.96
C LEU A 162 -3.16 -8.10 15.58
N TYR A 163 -2.17 -8.10 16.48
CA TYR A 163 -0.81 -8.60 16.23
C TYR A 163 -0.73 -10.03 15.70
N PRO A 164 -1.62 -10.98 16.06
CA PRO A 164 -1.59 -12.33 15.49
C PRO A 164 -2.10 -12.44 14.05
N TYR A 165 -2.81 -11.43 13.53
CA TYR A 165 -3.57 -11.56 12.28
C TYR A 165 -3.15 -10.57 11.20
N VAL A 166 -2.60 -9.42 11.56
CA VAL A 166 -2.13 -8.39 10.63
C VAL A 166 -0.71 -8.69 10.17
N ASP A 167 -0.51 -8.77 8.85
CA ASP A 167 0.81 -8.97 8.24
C ASP A 167 1.43 -7.66 7.73
N ILE A 168 0.61 -6.65 7.41
CA ILE A 168 1.06 -5.38 6.83
C ILE A 168 0.46 -4.20 7.61
N TRP A 169 1.32 -3.44 8.31
CA TRP A 169 0.92 -2.23 9.02
C TRP A 169 1.21 -0.99 8.19
N ILE A 170 0.25 -0.07 8.11
CA ILE A 170 0.33 1.12 7.27
C ILE A 170 0.01 2.38 8.11
N PRO A 171 0.86 2.77 9.08
CA PRO A 171 0.68 4.00 9.84
C PRO A 171 0.71 5.26 8.96
N LEU A 172 0.03 6.32 9.41
CA LEU A 172 0.30 7.66 8.91
C LEU A 172 1.76 8.00 9.13
N SER A 173 2.40 8.69 8.17
CA SER A 173 3.83 8.98 8.24
C SER A 173 4.26 9.86 9.44
N ASN A 174 3.32 10.52 10.14
CA ASN A 174 3.56 11.23 11.40
C ASN A 174 3.24 10.43 12.68
N GLN A 175 2.66 9.24 12.56
CA GLN A 175 2.38 8.32 13.66
C GLN A 175 3.43 7.20 13.71
N PHE A 176 4.65 7.54 13.30
CA PHE A 176 5.73 6.60 13.03
C PHE A 176 6.61 6.41 14.28
N ASP A 177 6.23 5.49 15.16
CA ASP A 177 7.08 5.07 16.29
C ASP A 177 8.08 4.01 15.82
N VAL A 178 9.35 4.41 15.71
CA VAL A 178 10.44 3.54 15.23
C VAL A 178 10.61 2.30 16.11
N GLY A 179 10.41 2.41 17.42
CA GLY A 179 10.59 1.28 18.34
C GLY A 179 9.54 0.19 18.13
N GLU A 180 8.26 0.59 18.08
CA GLU A 180 7.15 -0.34 17.81
C GLU A 180 7.26 -0.96 16.40
N ILE A 181 7.61 -0.15 15.40
CA ILE A 181 7.83 -0.62 14.03
C ILE A 181 8.92 -1.69 13.97
N ARG A 182 10.06 -1.46 14.62
CA ARG A 182 11.15 -2.45 14.67
C ARG A 182 10.73 -3.73 15.35
N SER A 183 10.02 -3.64 16.47
CA SER A 183 9.45 -4.80 17.18
C SER A 183 8.54 -5.64 16.28
N ARG A 184 7.68 -4.99 15.48
CA ARG A 184 6.82 -5.68 14.52
C ARG A 184 7.59 -6.31 13.36
N GLN A 185 8.58 -5.62 12.80
CA GLN A 185 9.45 -6.19 11.76
C GLN A 185 10.24 -7.41 12.25
N GLU A 186 10.74 -7.39 13.49
CA GLU A 186 11.39 -8.54 14.12
C GLU A 186 10.43 -9.73 14.30
N SER A 187 9.11 -9.46 14.38
CA SER A 187 8.06 -10.47 14.40
C SER A 187 7.67 -10.99 13.01
N GLY A 188 8.23 -10.42 11.94
CA GLY A 188 7.98 -10.81 10.55
C GLY A 188 6.97 -9.93 9.80
N ASP A 189 6.45 -8.88 10.43
CA ASP A 189 5.47 -8.01 9.80
C ASP A 189 6.12 -7.08 8.76
N GLU A 190 5.37 -6.80 7.70
CA GLU A 190 5.69 -5.72 6.77
C GLU A 190 5.17 -4.39 7.30
N ILE A 191 5.95 -3.34 7.07
CA ILE A 191 5.59 -1.99 7.46
C ILE A 191 5.60 -1.14 6.22
N TRP A 192 4.48 -0.52 5.91
CA TRP A 192 4.40 0.59 4.97
C TRP A 192 4.13 1.85 5.76
N TYR A 193 3.99 2.97 5.07
CA TYR A 193 3.38 4.15 5.63
C TYR A 193 2.63 4.90 4.55
N TYR A 194 1.79 5.85 4.93
CA TYR A 194 1.04 6.62 3.96
C TYR A 194 0.96 8.10 4.34
N SER A 195 0.60 8.89 3.34
CA SER A 195 0.09 10.24 3.54
C SER A 195 -1.24 10.40 2.79
N CYS A 196 -2.07 11.28 3.33
CA CYS A 196 -3.33 11.74 2.78
C CYS A 196 -3.40 13.25 3.05
N VAL A 197 -4.58 13.82 3.30
CA VAL A 197 -4.75 15.16 3.90
C VAL A 197 -3.91 15.43 5.14
N GLN A 198 -3.37 14.39 5.79
CA GLN A 198 -2.35 14.45 6.82
C GLN A 198 -1.12 13.60 6.42
N PRO A 199 0.06 13.86 6.99
CA PRO A 199 0.35 14.98 7.88
C PRO A 199 0.52 16.32 7.17
N ASN A 200 0.23 17.40 7.89
CA ASN A 200 0.57 18.77 7.47
C ASN A 200 2.07 19.06 7.67
N ALA A 201 2.55 20.26 7.28
CA ALA A 201 3.87 20.71 7.69
C ALA A 201 4.08 20.56 9.22
N PRO A 202 5.26 20.15 9.71
CA PRO A 202 6.56 20.08 9.02
C PRO A 202 6.86 18.78 8.25
N TYR A 203 5.91 17.85 8.15
CA TYR A 203 6.10 16.53 7.54
C TYR A 203 6.05 16.58 6.00
N ALA A 204 6.72 15.64 5.34
CA ALA A 204 6.68 15.49 3.90
C ALA A 204 5.32 14.95 3.42
N ASN A 205 4.82 15.46 2.29
CA ASN A 205 3.56 15.04 1.68
C ASN A 205 3.53 15.39 0.17
N THR A 206 2.45 15.03 -0.52
CA THR A 206 2.27 15.15 -1.98
C THR A 206 1.20 16.18 -2.36
N MET A 207 0.87 17.12 -1.47
CA MET A 207 -0.12 18.17 -1.77
C MET A 207 0.42 19.16 -2.79
N LEU A 208 -0.49 19.89 -3.45
CA LEU A 208 -0.16 20.92 -4.44
C LEU A 208 0.68 22.08 -3.86
N TYR A 209 0.62 22.30 -2.55
CA TYR A 209 1.41 23.33 -1.87
C TYR A 209 2.74 22.81 -1.31
N ASN A 210 2.99 21.49 -1.34
CA ASN A 210 4.29 20.95 -0.93
C ASN A 210 5.33 21.21 -2.02
N HIS A 211 6.58 21.39 -1.61
CA HIS A 211 7.68 21.41 -2.55
C HIS A 211 7.93 20.01 -3.08
N LEU A 212 8.36 19.88 -4.35
CA LEU A 212 8.59 18.56 -4.96
C LEU A 212 9.63 17.71 -4.21
N TYR A 213 10.62 18.31 -3.54
CA TYR A 213 11.57 17.53 -2.74
C TYR A 213 10.88 16.78 -1.59
N GLU A 214 9.74 17.28 -1.09
CA GLU A 214 8.95 16.59 -0.05
C GLU A 214 8.30 15.33 -0.62
N THR A 215 7.79 15.38 -1.85
CA THR A 215 7.29 14.18 -2.55
C THR A 215 8.42 13.18 -2.81
N ARG A 216 9.60 13.66 -3.22
CA ARG A 216 10.79 12.81 -3.41
C ARG A 216 11.21 12.12 -2.12
N LEU A 217 11.13 12.82 -1.00
CA LEU A 217 11.54 12.31 0.31
C LEU A 217 10.75 11.09 0.77
N LEU A 218 9.55 10.85 0.22
CA LEU A 218 8.71 9.74 0.67
C LEU A 218 9.39 8.38 0.40
N SER A 219 9.79 8.06 -0.82
CA SER A 219 10.51 6.78 -1.05
C SER A 219 11.91 6.75 -0.42
N TRP A 220 12.53 7.91 -0.19
CA TRP A 220 13.81 7.96 0.56
C TRP A 220 13.61 7.59 2.03
N MET A 221 12.49 7.99 2.63
CA MET A 221 12.14 7.60 4.00
C MET A 221 11.82 6.12 4.09
N VAL A 222 11.29 5.50 3.02
CA VAL A 222 11.15 4.04 2.93
C VAL A 222 12.51 3.36 3.10
N TRP A 223 13.54 3.84 2.39
CA TRP A 223 14.93 3.36 2.56
C TRP A 223 15.48 3.68 3.96
N TYR A 224 15.42 4.94 4.38
CA TYR A 224 16.00 5.43 5.64
C TYR A 224 15.46 4.68 6.86
N TYR A 225 14.16 4.45 6.90
CA TYR A 225 13.52 3.69 7.96
C TYR A 225 13.54 2.19 7.71
N ASN A 226 14.10 1.70 6.60
CA ASN A 226 14.10 0.28 6.24
C ASN A 226 12.69 -0.34 6.39
N ILE A 227 11.70 0.28 5.76
CA ILE A 227 10.32 -0.20 5.69
C ILE A 227 10.01 -0.67 4.26
N SER A 228 8.91 -1.39 4.08
CA SER A 228 8.61 -2.12 2.84
C SER A 228 7.91 -1.27 1.78
N GLY A 229 7.26 -0.15 2.14
CA GLY A 229 6.50 0.60 1.13
C GLY A 229 5.91 1.95 1.54
N TYR A 230 5.45 2.66 0.53
CA TYR A 230 4.65 3.88 0.63
C TYR A 230 3.29 3.65 -0.04
N LEU A 231 2.21 3.97 0.66
CA LEU A 231 0.86 3.97 0.12
C LEU A 231 0.39 5.40 -0.16
N PHE A 232 -0.23 5.59 -1.33
CA PHE A 232 -1.02 6.77 -1.63
C PHE A 232 -2.41 6.31 -2.07
N TRP A 233 -3.45 6.80 -1.41
CA TRP A 233 -4.79 6.19 -1.46
C TRP A 233 -5.46 6.25 -2.85
N SER A 234 -5.05 7.20 -3.70
CA SER A 234 -5.53 7.32 -5.07
C SER A 234 -4.58 8.16 -5.95
N SER A 235 -4.46 7.82 -7.24
CA SER A 235 -3.72 8.63 -8.22
C SER A 235 -4.61 9.51 -9.11
N ALA A 236 -5.93 9.29 -9.16
CA ALA A 236 -6.83 9.95 -10.12
C ALA A 236 -8.25 10.28 -9.56
N SER A 237 -8.37 10.48 -8.25
CA SER A 237 -9.66 10.78 -7.59
C SER A 237 -9.94 12.28 -7.59
N TYR A 238 -10.41 12.82 -8.72
CA TYR A 238 -10.70 14.26 -8.87
C TYR A 238 -11.76 14.81 -7.92
N ARG A 239 -12.62 13.96 -7.36
CA ARG A 239 -13.65 14.36 -6.43
C ARG A 239 -13.77 13.38 -5.29
N HIS A 240 -13.97 13.90 -4.08
CA HIS A 240 -14.24 13.08 -2.90
C HIS A 240 -15.08 13.87 -1.91
N GLN A 241 -16.14 13.25 -1.35
CA GLN A 241 -17.08 13.88 -0.42
C GLN A 241 -17.60 15.28 -0.85
N GLY A 242 -17.78 15.50 -2.16
CA GLY A 242 -18.28 16.76 -2.72
C GLY A 242 -17.20 17.81 -3.02
N TYR A 243 -15.96 17.61 -2.58
CA TYR A 243 -14.81 18.44 -2.93
C TYR A 243 -14.23 18.03 -4.30
N GLY A 244 -13.57 18.96 -4.99
CA GLY A 244 -12.83 18.70 -6.23
C GLY A 244 -11.32 18.90 -6.05
N VAL A 245 -10.50 18.29 -6.92
CA VAL A 245 -9.02 18.21 -6.91
C VAL A 245 -8.42 17.83 -5.54
N GLY A 246 -8.20 16.55 -5.28
CA GLY A 246 -9.19 15.72 -4.60
C GLY A 246 -9.08 15.83 -3.07
N TYR A 247 -9.99 15.15 -2.36
CA TYR A 247 -10.36 15.22 -0.93
C TYR A 247 -10.51 16.63 -0.33
N ASN A 248 -9.45 17.45 -0.34
CA ASN A 248 -9.36 18.73 0.37
C ASN A 248 -9.24 19.96 -0.56
N GLY A 249 -9.21 19.78 -1.88
CA GLY A 249 -8.99 20.90 -2.82
C GLY A 249 -7.52 21.22 -3.11
N TYR A 250 -6.60 20.50 -2.47
CA TYR A 250 -5.16 20.69 -2.58
C TYR A 250 -4.45 19.50 -3.23
N GLY A 251 -5.18 18.70 -4.02
CA GLY A 251 -4.62 17.63 -4.85
C GLY A 251 -4.39 16.31 -4.14
N ASP A 252 -4.96 16.10 -2.96
CA ASP A 252 -4.96 14.80 -2.30
C ASP A 252 -5.73 13.77 -3.15
N GLY A 253 -5.15 12.60 -3.37
CA GLY A 253 -5.70 11.57 -4.25
C GLY A 253 -5.61 11.85 -5.76
N VAL A 254 -4.91 12.91 -6.19
CA VAL A 254 -4.73 13.29 -7.60
C VAL A 254 -3.27 13.54 -7.92
N LEU A 255 -2.69 12.65 -8.74
CA LEU A 255 -1.33 12.74 -9.30
C LEU A 255 -1.34 12.66 -10.83
N LEU A 256 -2.34 11.99 -11.41
CA LEU A 256 -2.63 11.91 -12.83
C LEU A 256 -3.83 12.81 -13.15
N TYR A 257 -3.80 13.46 -14.31
CA TYR A 257 -4.79 14.44 -14.77
C TYR A 257 -5.41 14.02 -16.11
N GLU A 258 -6.72 13.88 -16.18
CA GLU A 258 -7.45 13.41 -17.34
C GLU A 258 -7.69 14.58 -18.29
N HIS A 259 -7.28 14.40 -19.53
CA HIS A 259 -7.57 15.31 -20.62
C HIS A 259 -8.98 15.06 -21.17
N TYR A 260 -9.56 16.06 -21.82
CA TYR A 260 -10.87 15.89 -22.46
C TYR A 260 -10.88 14.82 -23.57
N SER A 261 -9.72 14.43 -24.10
CA SER A 261 -9.58 13.33 -25.06
C SER A 261 -9.66 11.94 -24.42
N GLY A 262 -9.60 11.84 -23.10
CA GLY A 262 -9.47 10.59 -22.34
C GLY A 262 -8.02 10.20 -22.04
N ASP A 263 -7.03 10.99 -22.49
CA ASP A 263 -5.61 10.74 -22.16
C ASP A 263 -5.32 11.12 -20.70
N LEU A 264 -4.41 10.39 -20.04
CA LEU A 264 -3.89 10.75 -18.72
C LEU A 264 -2.57 11.52 -18.85
N TYR A 265 -2.47 12.66 -18.17
CA TYR A 265 -1.27 13.45 -18.03
C TYR A 265 -0.66 13.28 -16.64
N GLU A 266 0.66 13.10 -16.65
CA GLU A 266 1.46 13.03 -15.45
C GLU A 266 1.65 14.42 -14.85
N SER A 267 1.54 14.53 -13.53
CA SER A 267 1.93 15.75 -12.82
C SER A 267 3.41 15.73 -12.47
N CYS A 268 3.98 16.91 -12.20
CA CYS A 268 5.33 16.98 -11.64
C CYS A 268 5.49 16.21 -10.31
N ARG A 269 4.41 15.98 -9.57
CA ARG A 269 4.40 15.15 -8.34
C ARG A 269 4.46 13.66 -8.68
N TRP A 270 3.76 13.21 -9.72
CA TRP A 270 3.87 11.85 -10.25
C TRP A 270 5.30 11.55 -10.72
N GLU A 271 5.86 12.43 -11.56
CA GLU A 271 7.25 12.32 -12.01
C GLU A 271 8.25 12.31 -10.86
N MET A 272 7.96 13.04 -9.78
CA MET A 272 8.84 13.05 -8.61
C MET A 272 8.76 11.76 -7.78
N ILE A 273 7.61 11.07 -7.77
CA ILE A 273 7.51 9.73 -7.19
C ILE A 273 8.34 8.74 -8.02
N LEU A 274 8.23 8.80 -9.36
CA LEU A 274 9.03 7.96 -10.26
C LEU A 274 10.53 8.18 -10.06
N GLN A 275 11.00 9.44 -10.06
CA GLN A 275 12.41 9.75 -9.79
C GLN A 275 12.86 9.31 -8.39
N SER A 276 11.98 9.34 -7.40
CA SER A 276 12.30 8.86 -6.05
C SER A 276 12.45 7.34 -6.01
N GLN A 277 11.69 6.60 -6.81
CA GLN A 277 11.87 5.16 -6.98
C GLN A 277 13.19 4.85 -7.68
N GLU A 278 13.58 5.61 -8.71
CA GLU A 278 14.91 5.47 -9.32
C GLU A 278 16.05 5.72 -8.32
N ASP A 279 15.91 6.72 -7.44
CA ASP A 279 16.89 6.95 -6.37
C ASP A 279 16.97 5.78 -5.39
N TYR A 280 15.81 5.20 -5.02
CA TYR A 280 15.76 4.02 -4.16
C TYR A 280 16.54 2.86 -4.79
N GLU A 281 16.38 2.63 -6.10
CA GLU A 281 17.15 1.61 -6.83
C GLU A 281 18.65 1.90 -6.80
N TYR A 282 19.07 3.17 -6.86
CA TYR A 282 20.49 3.52 -6.72
C TYR A 282 21.03 3.13 -5.33
N PHE A 283 20.25 3.37 -4.27
CA PHE A 283 20.63 3.00 -2.91
C PHE A 283 20.70 1.48 -2.75
N TYR A 284 19.70 0.78 -3.30
CA TYR A 284 19.65 -0.68 -3.32
C TYR A 284 20.85 -1.27 -4.06
N LEU A 285 21.13 -0.80 -5.28
CA LEU A 285 22.25 -1.28 -6.09
C LEU A 285 23.60 -1.03 -5.42
N LEU A 286 23.78 0.11 -4.75
CA LEU A 286 25.01 0.38 -4.00
C LEU A 286 25.19 -0.62 -2.85
N ASN A 287 24.11 -0.90 -2.10
CA ASN A 287 24.15 -1.88 -1.03
C ASN A 287 24.38 -3.31 -1.54
N GLN A 288 23.71 -3.72 -2.63
CA GLN A 288 23.93 -5.03 -3.24
C GLN A 288 25.37 -5.18 -3.75
N THR A 289 25.90 -4.15 -4.40
CA THR A 289 27.29 -4.13 -4.86
C THR A 289 28.26 -4.30 -3.70
N ARG A 290 28.03 -3.60 -2.59
CA ARG A 290 28.79 -3.77 -1.35
C ARG A 290 28.77 -5.21 -0.86
N HIS A 291 27.60 -5.85 -0.83
CA HIS A 291 27.48 -7.26 -0.42
C HIS A 291 28.19 -8.21 -1.39
N GLN A 292 28.09 -7.99 -2.70
CA GLN A 292 28.77 -8.83 -3.69
C GLN A 292 30.30 -8.75 -3.62
N LEU A 293 30.84 -7.59 -3.24
CA LEU A 293 32.28 -7.38 -3.11
C LEU A 293 32.86 -7.79 -1.75
N GLN A 294 32.03 -8.32 -0.85
CA GLN A 294 32.48 -8.82 0.45
C GLN A 294 33.49 -9.96 0.29
N GLY A 295 34.61 -9.90 1.01
CA GLY A 295 35.72 -10.85 0.91
C GLY A 295 36.64 -10.66 -0.29
N THR A 296 36.36 -9.70 -1.17
CA THR A 296 37.24 -9.34 -2.29
C THR A 296 38.25 -8.26 -1.87
N GLN A 297 39.27 -8.02 -2.71
CA GLN A 297 40.20 -6.91 -2.48
C GLN A 297 39.54 -5.50 -2.54
N TYR A 298 38.29 -5.42 -3.01
CA TYR A 298 37.53 -4.18 -3.17
C TYR A 298 36.49 -3.94 -2.06
N GLU A 299 36.38 -4.85 -1.09
CA GLU A 299 35.44 -4.75 0.03
C GLU A 299 35.55 -3.39 0.75
N ASN A 300 36.78 -2.95 1.06
CA ASN A 300 37.01 -1.68 1.77
C ASN A 300 36.54 -0.47 0.96
N THR A 301 36.70 -0.47 -0.36
CA THR A 301 36.23 0.60 -1.23
C THR A 301 34.70 0.66 -1.22
N ALA A 302 34.04 -0.48 -1.40
CA ALA A 302 32.58 -0.54 -1.41
C ALA A 302 31.98 -0.16 -0.04
N ASN A 303 32.60 -0.61 1.05
CA ASN A 303 32.21 -0.21 2.41
C ASN A 303 32.36 1.30 2.61
N SER A 304 33.48 1.90 2.19
CA SER A 304 33.70 3.34 2.30
C SER A 304 32.67 4.17 1.52
N TYR A 305 32.26 3.72 0.32
CA TYR A 305 31.22 4.40 -0.46
C TYR A 305 29.86 4.32 0.21
N PHE A 306 29.53 3.15 0.78
CA PHE A 306 28.28 2.99 1.51
C PHE A 306 28.26 3.82 2.81
N GLU A 307 29.40 3.94 3.50
CA GLU A 307 29.56 4.80 4.68
C GLU A 307 29.36 6.29 4.33
N GLU A 308 29.99 6.78 3.25
CA GLU A 308 29.81 8.16 2.75
C GLU A 308 28.34 8.44 2.39
N PHE A 309 27.70 7.51 1.66
CA PHE A 309 26.28 7.58 1.34
C PHE A 309 25.42 7.64 2.60
N SER A 310 25.65 6.75 3.56
CA SER A 310 24.87 6.64 4.80
C SER A 310 25.01 7.89 5.67
N GLU A 311 26.23 8.41 5.81
CA GLU A 311 26.50 9.65 6.56
C GLU A 311 25.78 10.84 5.91
N THR A 312 25.86 10.96 4.58
CA THR A 312 25.18 12.04 3.87
C THR A 312 23.66 11.93 3.99
N LEU A 313 23.10 10.72 3.83
CA LEU A 313 21.67 10.48 3.99
C LEU A 313 21.18 10.86 5.41
N ASN A 314 21.91 10.46 6.46
CA ASN A 314 21.59 10.79 7.85
C ASN A 314 21.67 12.31 8.15
N ASN A 315 22.55 13.03 7.44
CA ASN A 315 22.60 14.49 7.52
C ASN A 315 21.41 15.15 6.80
N LEU A 316 20.90 14.54 5.74
CA LEU A 316 19.74 15.04 4.98
C LEU A 316 18.40 14.74 5.67
N ILE A 317 18.28 13.55 6.28
CA ILE A 317 17.06 13.05 6.93
C ILE A 317 17.44 12.67 8.37
N ARG A 318 16.94 13.43 9.34
CA ARG A 318 17.17 13.18 10.77
C ARG A 318 15.95 12.50 11.41
N SER A 319 14.76 12.88 10.96
CA SER A 319 13.49 12.25 11.33
C SER A 319 12.43 12.51 10.24
N HIS A 320 11.20 12.03 10.47
CA HIS A 320 10.07 12.18 9.55
C HIS A 320 9.53 13.63 9.50
N ASN A 321 9.95 14.50 10.42
CA ASN A 321 9.69 15.95 10.39
C ASN A 321 10.95 16.84 10.36
N ASP A 322 12.13 16.26 10.51
CA ASP A 322 13.40 16.99 10.51
C ASP A 322 14.30 16.49 9.38
N PHE A 323 14.32 17.28 8.29
CA PHE A 323 15.06 16.99 7.07
C PHE A 323 15.46 18.31 6.39
N VAL A 324 16.42 18.25 5.49
CA VAL A 324 16.89 19.42 4.74
C VAL A 324 15.80 19.93 3.79
N ARG A 325 15.41 21.21 3.91
CA ARG A 325 14.31 21.82 3.14
C ARG A 325 14.81 22.46 1.84
N ALA A 326 15.55 21.71 1.03
CA ALA A 326 16.11 22.17 -0.23
C ALA A 326 16.34 21.00 -1.20
N SER A 327 16.07 21.18 -2.49
CA SER A 327 16.18 20.11 -3.48
C SER A 327 17.63 19.72 -3.81
N LYS A 328 18.54 20.71 -3.87
CA LYS A 328 19.92 20.50 -4.36
C LYS A 328 20.68 19.40 -3.61
N PRO A 329 20.68 19.34 -2.26
CA PRO A 329 21.41 18.31 -1.54
C PRO A 329 20.93 16.87 -1.84
N TYR A 330 19.63 16.67 -2.10
CA TYR A 330 19.11 15.36 -2.51
C TYR A 330 19.61 14.94 -3.90
N LEU A 331 19.61 15.89 -4.85
CA LEU A 331 20.13 15.66 -6.20
C LEU A 331 21.64 15.38 -6.17
N ASP A 332 22.39 16.13 -5.35
CA ASP A 332 23.83 15.94 -5.20
C ASP A 332 24.15 14.55 -4.63
N LEU A 333 23.38 14.05 -3.65
CA LEU A 333 23.57 12.70 -3.12
C LEU A 333 23.23 11.63 -4.16
N ARG A 334 22.11 11.75 -4.88
CA ARG A 334 21.78 10.82 -5.98
C ARG A 334 22.92 10.74 -6.99
N ASP A 335 23.41 11.89 -7.45
CA ASP A 335 24.49 11.96 -8.44
C ASP A 335 25.78 11.33 -7.90
N ARG A 336 26.07 11.55 -6.62
CA ARG A 336 27.21 10.93 -5.95
C ARG A 336 27.09 9.40 -5.90
N VAL A 337 25.92 8.86 -5.58
CA VAL A 337 25.69 7.40 -5.61
C VAL A 337 25.83 6.85 -7.04
N GLY A 338 25.32 7.57 -8.05
CA GLY A 338 25.51 7.19 -9.45
C GLY A 338 26.99 7.15 -9.86
N MET A 339 27.81 8.11 -9.39
CA MET A 339 29.26 8.09 -9.61
C MET A 339 29.94 6.91 -8.91
N MET A 340 29.58 6.63 -7.66
CA MET A 340 30.10 5.46 -6.93
C MET A 340 29.81 4.15 -7.68
N LEU A 341 28.58 3.99 -8.17
CA LEU A 341 28.19 2.81 -8.97
C LEU A 341 28.99 2.71 -10.28
N ASN A 342 29.15 3.82 -11.02
CA ASN A 342 29.95 3.84 -12.24
C ASN A 342 31.41 3.40 -12.03
N GLU A 343 31.99 3.71 -10.87
CA GLU A 343 33.34 3.27 -10.51
C GLU A 343 33.40 1.79 -10.11
N LEU A 344 32.33 1.25 -9.53
CA LEU A 344 32.24 -0.15 -9.09
C LEU A 344 31.83 -1.13 -10.20
N ILE A 345 31.08 -0.69 -11.21
CA ILE A 345 30.60 -1.55 -12.33
C ILE A 345 31.73 -2.31 -13.03
N PRO A 346 32.86 -1.68 -13.43
CA PRO A 346 33.96 -2.40 -14.07
C PRO A 346 34.58 -3.48 -13.17
N ILE A 347 34.56 -3.28 -11.85
CA ILE A 347 35.07 -4.21 -10.87
C ILE A 347 34.16 -5.44 -10.78
N LEU A 348 32.85 -5.21 -10.69
CA LEU A 348 31.85 -6.29 -10.67
C LEU A 348 31.93 -7.16 -11.93
N ASN A 349 32.15 -6.55 -13.10
CA ASN A 349 32.26 -7.29 -14.36
C ASN A 349 33.55 -8.12 -14.49
N ALA A 350 34.55 -7.90 -13.62
CA ALA A 350 35.85 -8.55 -13.68
C ALA A 350 36.00 -9.74 -12.72
N ILE A 351 35.00 -9.97 -11.85
CA ILE A 351 34.92 -11.04 -10.85
C ILE A 351 33.84 -12.01 -11.32
#